data_AF-A0A9D8MPD3-F1
#
_entry.id   AF-A0A9D8MPD3-F1
#
_cell.length_a   1.000
_cell.length_b   1.000
_cell.length_c   1.000
_cell.angle_alpha   90.00
_cell.angle_beta   90.00
_cell.angle_gamma   90.00
#
_symmetry.space_group_name_H-M   'P 1'
#
loop_
_entity.id
_entity.type
_entity.pdbx_description
1 polymer ?
#
loop_
_entity_poly.entity_id
_entity_poly.type
_entity_poly.pdbx_seq_one_letter_code
_entity_poly.pdbx_strand_id
1 'polypeptide(L)'
;SHELYEEYLAFSNDSALSYISRCADLARQAGSTALVGECLSEMAFQYSNTGMYDEAAYTLQQVDSTALDRTGRAAFAHAYNHLYSELAYYSHEEPLRQQYRQLARHYEKVLLAEADSNSLWVLQRKEMTYMDEGHTEQSLAFNNQWLKQVKPGSHPYALTTFYRYLEYSLRGDSLQMMYWLTESAVSDVRNAIMDQGSMWELANLLMAQGDIDRAYRYISFAANCATRFGTRLRSWQLSPILTAIDTKYQQYHEHSKQRTRVFLAVLALLSLGLAFSLYDMWRQHKKLRAAHAQVHEQNTQLSTLNSQLSTLNYQLSNTNDYLSEANSVKEEYVGHFMRLCSMYIDKMDAFRKRVNKMVKNHEYEDLYQLTRSQEFRDKELEDLYVSFDSAFLNLFPNFVSDFNALLQPEERITLEEKDRLNTSLRIFALIRLGIDDSSKIADFLNYSVNTIYNYRARIKNGALGDREKFEQQVREIGMPT
;
A
#
# COMPACT_ATOMS: atom_id res chain seq x y z
N SER A 1 -6.86 -21.23 -74.02
CA SER A 1 -6.34 -19.84 -73.95
C SER A 1 -7.43 -18.86 -73.59
N HIS A 2 -8.58 -18.89 -74.28
CA HIS A 2 -9.71 -18.01 -73.97
C HIS A 2 -10.28 -18.26 -72.56
N GLU A 3 -10.46 -19.52 -72.15
CA GLU A 3 -10.82 -19.87 -70.75
C GLU A 3 -9.84 -19.29 -69.71
N LEU A 4 -8.52 -19.24 -70.01
CA LEU A 4 -7.54 -18.61 -69.11
C LEU A 4 -7.71 -17.09 -69.07
N TYR A 5 -8.05 -16.47 -70.20
CA TYR A 5 -8.39 -15.05 -70.22
C TYR A 5 -9.60 -14.76 -69.32
N GLU A 6 -10.66 -15.57 -69.38
CA GLU A 6 -11.85 -15.42 -68.54
C GLU A 6 -11.52 -15.55 -67.04
N GLU A 7 -10.70 -16.52 -66.65
CA GLU A 7 -10.26 -16.70 -65.25
C GLU A 7 -9.41 -15.53 -64.73
N TYR A 8 -8.60 -14.91 -65.60
CA TYR A 8 -7.75 -13.77 -65.22
C TYR A 8 -8.45 -12.42 -65.34
N LEU A 9 -9.60 -12.34 -66.02
CA LEU A 9 -10.30 -11.10 -66.40
C LEU A 9 -10.46 -10.13 -65.22
N ALA A 10 -10.86 -10.65 -64.06
CA ALA A 10 -11.12 -9.89 -62.84
C ALA A 10 -9.98 -10.00 -61.80
N PHE A 11 -8.95 -10.82 -62.06
CA PHE A 11 -7.87 -11.11 -61.11
C PHE A 11 -6.54 -10.41 -61.47
N SER A 12 -6.17 -10.35 -62.75
CA SER A 12 -4.92 -9.74 -63.20
C SER A 12 -5.06 -9.23 -64.63
N ASN A 13 -5.02 -7.91 -64.78
CA ASN A 13 -5.16 -7.27 -66.09
C ASN A 13 -4.06 -7.70 -67.06
N ASP A 14 -2.80 -7.70 -66.62
CA ASP A 14 -1.66 -8.07 -67.46
C ASP A 14 -1.77 -9.51 -67.97
N SER A 15 -2.19 -10.43 -67.09
CA SER A 15 -2.37 -11.84 -67.46
C SER A 15 -3.54 -12.00 -68.44
N ALA A 16 -4.67 -11.33 -68.18
CA ALA A 16 -5.83 -11.34 -69.07
C ALA A 16 -5.44 -10.83 -70.48
N LEU A 17 -4.78 -9.68 -70.57
CA LEU A 17 -4.30 -9.10 -71.82
C LEU A 17 -3.32 -10.03 -72.56
N SER A 18 -2.43 -10.72 -71.83
CA SER A 18 -1.51 -11.69 -72.43
C SER A 18 -2.25 -12.88 -73.06
N TYR A 19 -3.25 -13.45 -72.36
CA TYR A 19 -3.99 -14.61 -72.86
C TYR A 19 -4.92 -14.26 -74.02
N ILE A 20 -5.60 -13.11 -73.99
CA ILE A 20 -6.46 -12.69 -75.11
C ILE A 20 -5.65 -12.31 -76.35
N SER A 21 -4.48 -11.68 -76.17
CA SER A 21 -3.53 -11.43 -77.26
C SER A 21 -3.09 -12.74 -77.92
N ARG A 22 -2.76 -13.75 -77.12
CA ARG A 22 -2.45 -15.10 -77.62
C ARG A 22 -3.64 -15.75 -78.34
N CYS A 23 -4.87 -15.51 -77.90
CA CYS A 23 -6.06 -15.99 -78.62
C CYS A 23 -6.18 -15.35 -80.00
N ALA A 24 -5.95 -14.03 -80.10
CA ALA A 24 -5.95 -13.34 -81.38
C ALA A 24 -4.86 -13.89 -82.32
N ASP A 25 -3.66 -14.20 -81.82
CA ASP A 25 -2.59 -14.79 -82.63
C ASP A 25 -2.92 -16.21 -83.12
N LEU A 26 -3.52 -17.04 -82.26
CA LEU A 26 -3.99 -18.37 -82.65
C LEU A 26 -5.12 -18.29 -83.69
N ALA A 27 -6.04 -17.33 -83.55
CA ALA A 27 -7.11 -17.08 -84.52
C ALA A 27 -6.55 -16.62 -85.88
N ARG A 28 -5.49 -15.79 -85.88
CA ARG A 28 -4.76 -15.40 -87.10
C ARG A 28 -4.11 -16.62 -87.77
N GLN A 29 -3.44 -17.47 -87.00
CA GLN A 29 -2.82 -18.70 -87.52
C GLN A 29 -3.86 -19.67 -88.08
N ALA A 30 -5.06 -19.70 -87.51
CA ALA A 30 -6.20 -20.49 -88.00
C ALA A 30 -6.91 -19.85 -89.21
N GLY A 31 -6.54 -18.63 -89.61
CA GLY A 31 -7.14 -17.93 -90.76
C GLY A 31 -8.56 -17.40 -90.52
N SER A 32 -9.01 -17.28 -89.27
CA SER A 32 -10.37 -16.82 -88.94
C SER A 32 -10.39 -15.33 -88.59
N THR A 33 -10.71 -14.48 -89.57
CA THR A 33 -10.84 -13.03 -89.36
C THR A 33 -11.91 -12.68 -88.32
N ALA A 34 -13.01 -13.46 -88.26
CA ALA A 34 -14.09 -13.28 -87.29
C ALA A 34 -13.57 -13.44 -85.85
N LEU A 35 -12.85 -14.53 -85.56
CA LEU A 35 -12.31 -14.82 -84.23
C LEU A 35 -11.21 -13.83 -83.83
N VAL A 36 -10.41 -13.35 -84.79
CA VAL A 36 -9.44 -12.28 -84.54
C VAL A 36 -10.17 -11.01 -84.10
N GLY A 37 -11.22 -10.62 -84.82
CA GLY A 37 -12.01 -9.45 -84.48
C GLY A 37 -12.71 -9.54 -83.12
N GLU A 38 -13.22 -10.72 -82.77
CA GLU A 38 -13.76 -11.00 -81.43
C GLU A 38 -12.71 -10.83 -80.33
N CYS A 39 -11.54 -11.49 -80.47
CA CYS A 39 -10.46 -11.38 -79.49
C CYS A 39 -9.96 -9.93 -79.32
N LEU A 40 -9.82 -9.19 -80.43
CA LEU A 40 -9.44 -7.78 -80.39
C LEU A 40 -10.50 -6.92 -79.71
N SER A 41 -11.79 -7.23 -79.88
CA SER A 41 -12.88 -6.52 -79.21
C SER A 41 -12.86 -6.76 -77.70
N GLU A 42 -12.68 -8.00 -77.25
CA GLU A 42 -12.55 -8.34 -75.83
C GLU A 42 -11.29 -7.72 -75.20
N MET A 43 -10.18 -7.70 -75.94
CA MET A 43 -8.95 -7.03 -75.51
C MET A 43 -9.15 -5.52 -75.37
N ALA A 44 -9.86 -4.89 -76.32
CA ALA A 44 -10.20 -3.47 -76.22
C ALA A 44 -11.10 -3.15 -75.04
N PHE A 45 -12.10 -3.99 -74.77
CA PHE A 45 -12.93 -3.86 -73.57
C PHE A 45 -12.06 -3.86 -72.30
N GLN A 46 -11.12 -4.81 -72.19
CA GLN A 46 -10.20 -4.89 -71.05
C GLN A 46 -9.30 -3.65 -70.91
N TYR A 47 -8.81 -3.11 -72.02
CA TYR A 47 -8.08 -1.83 -72.01
C TYR A 47 -8.93 -0.69 -71.46
N SER A 48 -10.15 -0.52 -71.97
CA SER A 48 -11.04 0.54 -71.48
C SER A 48 -11.43 0.37 -70.01
N ASN A 49 -11.69 -0.86 -69.56
CA ASN A 49 -12.03 -1.17 -68.17
C ASN A 49 -10.90 -0.80 -67.18
N THR A 50 -9.66 -0.69 -67.66
CA THR A 50 -8.50 -0.33 -66.84
C THR A 50 -8.02 1.12 -67.01
N GLY A 51 -8.73 1.91 -67.84
CA GLY A 51 -8.43 3.30 -68.14
C GLY A 51 -7.46 3.53 -69.29
N MET A 52 -7.17 2.51 -70.10
CA MET A 52 -6.31 2.57 -71.29
C MET A 52 -7.17 2.87 -72.55
N TYR A 53 -7.80 4.04 -72.57
CA TYR A 53 -8.82 4.37 -73.58
C TYR A 53 -8.25 4.51 -75.00
N ASP A 54 -7.02 5.03 -75.13
CA ASP A 54 -6.36 5.17 -76.43
C ASP A 54 -5.99 3.80 -77.00
N GLU A 55 -5.46 2.90 -76.17
CA GLU A 55 -5.15 1.52 -76.54
C GLU A 55 -6.42 0.75 -76.94
N ALA A 56 -7.53 0.95 -76.22
CA ALA A 56 -8.83 0.38 -76.57
C ALA A 56 -9.33 0.86 -77.94
N ALA A 57 -9.30 2.19 -78.17
CA ALA A 57 -9.71 2.79 -79.44
C ALA A 57 -8.84 2.30 -80.62
N TYR A 58 -7.52 2.27 -80.42
CA TYR A 58 -6.55 1.76 -81.41
C TYR A 58 -6.79 0.27 -81.74
N THR A 59 -7.11 -0.53 -80.73
CA THR A 59 -7.39 -1.96 -80.91
C THR A 59 -8.69 -2.17 -81.70
N LEU A 60 -9.76 -1.43 -81.38
CA LEU A 60 -11.04 -1.54 -82.08
C LEU A 60 -10.97 -1.10 -83.55
N GLN A 61 -10.14 -0.12 -83.88
CA GLN A 61 -9.92 0.32 -85.27
C GLN A 61 -9.32 -0.77 -86.17
N GLN A 62 -8.69 -1.80 -85.59
CA GLN A 62 -8.10 -2.91 -86.34
C GLN A 62 -9.10 -4.04 -86.63
N VAL A 63 -10.32 -3.98 -86.06
CA VAL A 63 -11.33 -5.00 -86.25
C VAL A 63 -12.04 -4.79 -87.58
N ASP A 64 -12.00 -5.81 -88.45
CA ASP A 64 -12.84 -5.86 -89.63
C ASP A 64 -14.27 -6.22 -89.25
N SER A 65 -15.08 -5.18 -88.99
CA SER A 65 -16.49 -5.32 -88.61
C SER A 65 -17.35 -6.08 -89.63
N THR A 66 -16.93 -6.17 -90.90
CA THR A 66 -17.69 -6.87 -91.95
C THR A 66 -17.52 -8.38 -91.91
N ALA A 67 -16.44 -8.85 -91.28
CA ALA A 67 -16.10 -10.26 -91.16
C ALA A 67 -16.62 -10.90 -89.86
N LEU A 68 -17.21 -10.12 -88.94
CA LEU A 68 -17.66 -10.60 -87.64
C LEU A 68 -18.95 -11.43 -87.72
N ASP A 69 -18.97 -12.55 -86.99
CA ASP A 69 -20.19 -13.30 -86.72
C ASP A 69 -21.02 -12.64 -85.60
N ARG A 70 -22.12 -13.28 -85.17
CA ARG A 70 -23.02 -12.72 -84.15
C ARG A 70 -22.30 -12.44 -82.82
N THR A 71 -21.44 -13.36 -82.39
CA THR A 71 -20.71 -13.24 -81.12
C THR A 71 -19.66 -12.12 -81.22
N GLY A 72 -18.89 -12.09 -82.30
CA GLY A 72 -17.91 -11.04 -82.55
C GLY A 72 -18.55 -9.65 -82.67
N ARG A 73 -19.70 -9.52 -83.33
CA ARG A 73 -20.45 -8.25 -83.40
C ARG A 73 -20.94 -7.78 -82.02
N ALA A 74 -21.40 -8.71 -81.18
CA ALA A 74 -21.80 -8.38 -79.81
C ALA A 74 -20.58 -7.93 -78.98
N ALA A 75 -19.46 -8.65 -79.02
CA ALA A 75 -18.23 -8.26 -78.33
C ALA A 75 -17.72 -6.88 -78.79
N PHE A 76 -17.74 -6.63 -80.10
CA PHE A 76 -17.35 -5.36 -80.71
C PHE A 76 -18.24 -4.19 -80.25
N ALA A 77 -19.56 -4.38 -80.28
CA ALA A 77 -20.51 -3.38 -79.80
C ALA A 77 -20.37 -3.14 -78.30
N HIS A 78 -20.12 -4.19 -77.50
CA HIS A 78 -19.89 -4.09 -76.07
C HIS A 78 -18.64 -3.27 -75.75
N ALA A 79 -17.52 -3.56 -76.42
CA ALA A 79 -16.26 -2.84 -76.23
C ALA A 79 -16.40 -1.34 -76.57
N TYR A 80 -17.03 -1.00 -77.69
CA TYR A 80 -17.28 0.41 -78.03
C TYR A 80 -18.28 1.09 -77.08
N ASN A 81 -19.35 0.40 -76.69
CA ASN A 81 -20.31 0.93 -75.72
C ASN A 81 -19.60 1.28 -74.41
N HIS A 82 -18.78 0.37 -73.88
CA HIS A 82 -18.05 0.59 -72.64
C HIS A 82 -17.01 1.72 -72.78
N LEU A 83 -16.17 1.69 -73.83
CA LEU A 83 -15.18 2.74 -74.10
C LEU A 83 -15.81 4.14 -74.15
N TYR A 84 -16.90 4.30 -74.91
CA TYR A 84 -17.56 5.61 -75.02
C TYR A 84 -18.35 5.98 -73.77
N SER A 85 -18.82 5.01 -72.98
CA SER A 85 -19.46 5.29 -71.69
C SER A 85 -18.44 5.82 -70.68
N GLU A 86 -17.26 5.20 -70.60
CA GLU A 86 -16.16 5.65 -69.74
C GLU A 86 -15.63 7.02 -70.20
N LEU A 87 -15.37 7.20 -71.50
CA LEU A 87 -14.97 8.49 -72.05
C LEU A 87 -16.02 9.58 -71.78
N ALA A 88 -17.30 9.27 -71.90
CA ALA A 88 -18.36 10.19 -71.52
C ALA A 88 -18.34 10.51 -70.02
N TYR A 89 -18.05 9.54 -69.17
CA TYR A 89 -18.04 9.73 -67.71
C TYR A 89 -16.87 10.60 -67.24
N TYR A 90 -15.66 10.38 -67.76
CA TYR A 90 -14.45 11.11 -67.32
C TYR A 90 -14.15 12.39 -68.13
N SER A 91 -14.84 12.63 -69.24
CA SER A 91 -14.67 13.86 -70.02
C SER A 91 -15.27 15.08 -69.32
N HIS A 92 -14.44 16.10 -69.11
CA HIS A 92 -14.85 17.36 -68.48
C HIS A 92 -15.56 18.29 -69.48
N GLU A 93 -15.18 18.23 -70.76
CA GLU A 93 -15.77 19.03 -71.85
C GLU A 93 -17.18 18.52 -72.22
N GLU A 94 -18.19 19.36 -72.00
CA GLU A 94 -19.60 19.02 -72.27
C GLU A 94 -19.87 18.60 -73.73
N PRO A 95 -19.35 19.27 -74.77
CA PRO A 95 -19.58 18.85 -76.16
C PRO A 95 -19.06 17.43 -76.44
N LEU A 96 -17.86 17.11 -75.94
CA LEU A 96 -17.27 15.78 -76.10
C LEU A 96 -18.06 14.72 -75.32
N ARG A 97 -18.45 15.04 -74.08
CA ARG A 97 -19.28 14.16 -73.25
C ARG A 97 -20.62 13.83 -73.92
N GLN A 98 -21.27 14.80 -74.56
CA GLN A 98 -22.50 14.55 -75.33
C GLN A 98 -22.25 13.67 -76.55
N GLN A 99 -21.18 13.91 -77.30
CA GLN A 99 -20.79 13.08 -78.43
C GLN A 99 -20.54 11.62 -78.01
N TYR A 100 -19.76 11.41 -76.96
CA TYR A 100 -19.48 10.07 -76.44
C TYR A 100 -20.75 9.38 -75.93
N ARG A 101 -21.68 10.08 -75.26
CA ARG A 101 -22.98 9.52 -74.88
C ARG A 101 -23.83 9.09 -76.09
N GLN A 102 -23.78 9.83 -77.20
CA GLN A 102 -24.48 9.45 -78.42
C GLN A 102 -23.87 8.18 -79.04
N LEU A 103 -22.54 8.09 -79.08
CA LEU A 103 -21.82 6.91 -79.56
C LEU A 103 -22.06 5.69 -78.68
N ALA A 104 -21.98 5.84 -77.35
CA ALA A 104 -22.29 4.78 -76.40
C ALA A 104 -23.71 4.23 -76.61
N ARG A 105 -24.71 5.10 -76.75
CA ARG A 105 -26.11 4.70 -77.02
C ARG A 105 -26.30 4.05 -78.38
N HIS A 106 -25.52 4.45 -79.39
CA HIS A 106 -25.55 3.79 -80.69
C HIS A 106 -25.12 2.32 -80.55
N TYR A 107 -23.96 2.07 -79.94
CA TYR A 107 -23.45 0.71 -79.76
C TYR A 107 -24.26 -0.11 -78.75
N GLU A 108 -24.89 0.53 -77.75
CA GLU A 108 -25.85 -0.14 -76.88
C GLU A 108 -27.02 -0.74 -77.66
N LYS A 109 -27.59 0.00 -78.63
CA LYS A 109 -28.67 -0.50 -79.49
C LYS A 109 -28.21 -1.67 -80.35
N VAL A 110 -27.00 -1.61 -80.89
CA VAL A 110 -26.41 -2.72 -81.67
C VAL A 110 -26.28 -3.95 -80.79
N LEU A 111 -25.72 -3.80 -79.59
CA LEU A 111 -25.55 -4.90 -78.65
C LEU A 111 -26.89 -5.52 -78.23
N LEU A 112 -27.90 -4.70 -77.92
CA LEU A 112 -29.24 -5.17 -77.58
C LEU A 112 -29.94 -5.92 -78.72
N ALA A 113 -29.66 -5.56 -79.98
CA ALA A 113 -30.22 -6.26 -81.14
C ALA A 113 -29.59 -7.65 -81.35
N GLU A 114 -28.31 -7.82 -81.00
CA GLU A 114 -27.60 -9.09 -81.15
C GLU A 114 -27.72 -10.00 -79.91
N ALA A 115 -27.94 -9.45 -78.71
CA ALA A 115 -27.98 -10.18 -77.46
C ALA A 115 -29.29 -10.95 -77.22
N ASP A 116 -29.23 -12.02 -76.43
CA ASP A 116 -30.44 -12.66 -75.89
C ASP A 116 -31.10 -11.70 -74.88
N SER A 117 -32.40 -11.49 -75.06
CA SER A 117 -33.28 -10.73 -74.17
C SER A 117 -33.22 -11.15 -72.69
N ASN A 118 -32.82 -12.38 -72.41
CA ASN A 118 -32.67 -12.96 -71.07
C ASN A 118 -31.22 -13.03 -70.57
N SER A 119 -30.24 -12.54 -71.32
CA SER A 119 -28.84 -12.52 -70.89
C SER A 119 -28.61 -11.60 -69.68
N LEU A 120 -27.62 -11.93 -68.84
CA LEU A 120 -27.32 -11.19 -67.61
C LEU A 120 -27.06 -9.70 -67.88
N TRP A 121 -26.32 -9.39 -68.96
CA TRP A 121 -26.04 -8.01 -69.37
C TRP A 121 -27.32 -7.24 -69.72
N VAL A 122 -28.25 -7.84 -70.47
CA VAL A 122 -29.52 -7.18 -70.82
C VAL A 122 -30.37 -6.91 -69.58
N LEU A 123 -30.40 -7.84 -68.62
CA LEU A 123 -31.13 -7.65 -67.37
C LEU A 123 -30.53 -6.51 -66.54
N GLN A 124 -29.20 -6.46 -66.41
CA GLN A 124 -28.49 -5.37 -65.75
C GLN A 124 -28.80 -4.01 -66.40
N ARG A 125 -28.75 -3.91 -67.73
CA ARG A 125 -29.05 -2.66 -68.44
C ARG A 125 -30.48 -2.20 -68.24
N LYS A 126 -31.46 -3.12 -68.28
CA LYS A 126 -32.86 -2.80 -68.00
C LYS A 126 -33.05 -2.31 -66.56
N GLU A 127 -32.46 -3.00 -65.59
CA GLU A 127 -32.44 -2.58 -64.19
C GLU A 127 -31.92 -1.14 -64.08
N MET A 128 -30.70 -0.86 -64.56
CA MET A 128 -30.11 0.47 -64.49
C MET A 128 -30.96 1.54 -65.18
N THR A 129 -31.56 1.23 -66.34
CA THR A 129 -32.43 2.17 -67.06
C THR A 129 -33.66 2.56 -66.23
N TYR A 130 -34.35 1.57 -65.66
CA TYR A 130 -35.51 1.85 -64.81
C TYR A 130 -35.11 2.52 -63.49
N MET A 131 -33.93 2.20 -62.95
CA MET A 131 -33.37 2.88 -61.77
C MET A 131 -33.14 4.37 -62.07
N ASP A 132 -32.50 4.70 -63.20
CA ASP A 132 -32.22 6.08 -63.63
C ASP A 132 -33.49 6.88 -63.93
N GLU A 133 -34.55 6.22 -64.43
CA GLU A 133 -35.87 6.83 -64.67
C GLU A 133 -36.72 6.98 -63.39
N GLY A 134 -36.24 6.49 -62.24
CA GLY A 134 -36.96 6.53 -60.96
C GLY A 134 -38.08 5.48 -60.82
N HIS A 135 -38.08 4.47 -61.70
CA HIS A 135 -39.03 3.36 -61.72
C HIS A 135 -38.53 2.18 -60.87
N THR A 136 -38.42 2.42 -59.55
CA THR A 136 -37.80 1.51 -58.56
C THR A 136 -38.46 0.13 -58.45
N GLU A 137 -39.76 0.00 -58.72
CA GLU A 137 -40.43 -1.32 -58.70
C GLU A 137 -40.06 -2.18 -59.91
N GLN A 138 -40.07 -1.58 -61.11
CA GLN A 138 -39.66 -2.24 -62.34
C GLN A 138 -38.19 -2.63 -62.30
N SER A 139 -37.33 -1.72 -61.82
CA SER A 139 -35.90 -1.98 -61.65
C SER A 139 -35.66 -3.19 -60.74
N LEU A 140 -36.29 -3.22 -59.55
CA LEU A 140 -36.21 -4.35 -58.64
C LEU A 140 -36.76 -5.66 -59.23
N ALA A 141 -37.79 -5.58 -60.08
CA ALA A 141 -38.33 -6.75 -60.77
C ALA A 141 -37.31 -7.37 -61.75
N PHE A 142 -36.56 -6.55 -62.49
CA PHE A 142 -35.45 -7.02 -63.33
C PHE A 142 -34.29 -7.57 -62.49
N ASN A 143 -33.92 -6.91 -61.39
CA ASN A 143 -32.91 -7.45 -60.48
C ASN A 143 -33.34 -8.82 -59.90
N ASN A 144 -34.61 -9.00 -59.55
CA ASN A 144 -35.16 -10.29 -59.09
C ASN A 144 -35.06 -11.38 -60.18
N GLN A 145 -35.22 -11.02 -61.45
CA GLN A 145 -35.02 -11.96 -62.56
C GLN A 145 -33.55 -12.31 -62.70
N TRP A 146 -32.66 -11.32 -62.63
CA TRP A 146 -31.22 -11.52 -62.68
C TRP A 146 -30.73 -12.42 -61.55
N LEU A 147 -31.17 -12.17 -60.32
CA LEU A 147 -30.78 -12.92 -59.13
C LEU A 147 -31.15 -14.42 -59.22
N LYS A 148 -32.22 -14.77 -59.95
CA LYS A 148 -32.63 -16.17 -60.18
C LYS A 148 -31.72 -16.90 -61.17
N GLN A 149 -30.97 -16.17 -62.00
CA GLN A 149 -30.08 -16.75 -63.01
C GLN A 149 -28.64 -16.93 -62.54
N VAL A 150 -28.26 -16.30 -61.43
CA VAL A 150 -26.89 -16.33 -60.90
C VAL A 150 -26.78 -17.26 -59.69
N LYS A 151 -25.64 -17.96 -59.58
CA LYS A 151 -25.37 -18.84 -58.45
C LYS A 151 -25.01 -18.01 -57.20
N PRO A 152 -25.65 -18.21 -56.04
CA PRO A 152 -25.27 -17.52 -54.82
C PRO A 152 -23.77 -17.63 -54.50
N GLY A 153 -23.14 -16.49 -54.20
CA GLY A 153 -21.72 -16.39 -53.90
C GLY A 153 -20.78 -16.42 -55.12
N SER A 154 -21.27 -16.44 -56.36
CA SER A 154 -20.43 -16.27 -57.56
C SER A 154 -20.13 -14.80 -57.84
N HIS A 155 -19.17 -14.51 -58.73
CA HIS A 155 -18.91 -13.13 -59.15
C HIS A 155 -20.13 -12.45 -59.81
N PRO A 156 -20.89 -13.09 -60.73
CA PRO A 156 -22.15 -12.52 -61.22
C PRO A 156 -23.17 -12.22 -60.12
N TYR A 157 -23.23 -13.03 -59.06
CA TYR A 157 -24.09 -12.75 -57.91
C TYR A 157 -23.63 -11.51 -57.15
N ALA A 158 -22.32 -11.32 -56.97
CA ALA A 158 -21.78 -10.11 -56.36
C ALA A 158 -22.33 -8.85 -57.07
N LEU A 159 -22.18 -8.81 -58.40
CA LEU A 159 -22.67 -7.70 -59.22
C LEU A 159 -24.19 -7.47 -59.05
N THR A 160 -25.01 -8.53 -59.12
CA THR A 160 -26.46 -8.42 -58.91
C THR A 160 -26.80 -7.85 -57.53
N THR A 161 -26.10 -8.30 -56.47
CA THR A 161 -26.33 -7.83 -55.10
C THR A 161 -25.81 -6.40 -54.87
N PHE A 162 -24.78 -5.96 -55.60
CA PHE A 162 -24.34 -4.57 -55.59
C PHE A 162 -25.43 -3.62 -56.12
N TYR A 163 -26.07 -3.96 -57.25
CA TYR A 163 -27.19 -3.15 -57.75
C TYR A 163 -28.42 -3.22 -56.85
N ARG A 164 -28.67 -4.38 -56.22
CA ARG A 164 -29.71 -4.49 -55.19
C ARG A 164 -29.44 -3.57 -54.00
N TYR A 165 -28.19 -3.39 -53.60
CA TYR A 165 -27.83 -2.42 -52.58
C TYR A 165 -28.27 -1.00 -52.96
N LEU A 166 -28.03 -0.57 -54.20
CA LEU A 166 -28.43 0.76 -54.69
C LEU A 166 -29.95 0.95 -54.62
N GLU A 167 -30.73 -0.08 -54.97
CA GLU A 167 -32.20 -0.06 -54.84
C GLU A 167 -32.66 0.22 -53.40
N TYR A 168 -32.08 -0.47 -52.42
CA TYR A 168 -32.43 -0.27 -51.00
C TYR A 168 -31.87 1.04 -50.43
N SER A 169 -30.73 1.51 -50.95
CA SER A 169 -30.19 2.84 -50.64
C SER A 169 -31.17 3.95 -51.05
N LEU A 170 -31.72 3.87 -52.27
CA LEU A 170 -32.74 4.81 -52.76
C LEU A 170 -34.04 4.80 -51.93
N ARG A 171 -34.38 3.66 -51.33
CA ARG A 171 -35.57 3.49 -50.46
C ARG A 171 -35.32 3.91 -49.01
N GLY A 172 -34.08 4.18 -48.62
CA GLY A 172 -33.70 4.50 -47.24
C GLY A 172 -33.75 3.31 -46.27
N ASP A 173 -33.78 2.07 -46.77
CA ASP A 173 -33.73 0.87 -45.94
C ASP A 173 -32.27 0.50 -45.63
N SER A 174 -31.72 1.13 -44.60
CA SER A 174 -30.31 0.96 -44.21
C SER A 174 -29.92 -0.49 -43.88
N LEU A 175 -30.86 -1.31 -43.38
CA LEU A 175 -30.57 -2.69 -43.00
C LEU A 175 -30.39 -3.56 -44.24
N GLN A 176 -31.35 -3.52 -45.17
CA GLN A 176 -31.26 -4.26 -46.43
C GLN A 176 -30.11 -3.74 -47.28
N MET A 177 -29.94 -2.42 -47.33
CA MET A 177 -28.82 -1.78 -47.99
C MET A 177 -27.48 -2.38 -47.52
N MET A 178 -27.22 -2.39 -46.20
CA MET A 178 -25.97 -2.94 -45.65
C MET A 178 -25.83 -4.45 -45.92
N TYR A 179 -26.93 -5.20 -45.82
CA TYR A 179 -26.94 -6.65 -46.08
C TYR A 179 -26.50 -6.98 -47.51
N TRP A 180 -27.14 -6.37 -48.53
CA TRP A 180 -26.85 -6.66 -49.93
C TRP A 180 -25.47 -6.19 -50.36
N LEU A 181 -25.01 -5.06 -49.82
CA LEU A 181 -23.65 -4.59 -50.09
C LEU A 181 -22.60 -5.53 -49.47
N THR A 182 -22.88 -6.07 -48.29
CA THR A 182 -22.01 -7.05 -47.63
C THR A 182 -21.96 -8.37 -48.40
N GLU A 183 -23.11 -8.86 -48.86
CA GLU A 183 -23.19 -10.05 -49.73
C GLU A 183 -22.36 -9.88 -51.00
N SER A 184 -22.41 -8.70 -51.60
CA SER A 184 -21.59 -8.35 -52.77
C SER A 184 -20.10 -8.43 -52.46
N ALA A 185 -19.65 -7.72 -51.42
CA ALA A 185 -18.23 -7.68 -51.04
C ALA A 185 -17.69 -9.06 -50.65
N VAL A 186 -18.45 -9.86 -49.90
CA VAL A 186 -18.05 -11.22 -49.51
C VAL A 186 -17.91 -12.12 -50.74
N SER A 187 -18.83 -11.98 -51.70
CA SER A 187 -18.81 -12.75 -52.94
C SER A 187 -17.58 -12.38 -53.78
N ASP A 188 -17.30 -11.10 -53.99
CA ASP A 188 -16.11 -10.66 -54.73
C ASP A 188 -14.81 -11.15 -54.09
N VAL A 189 -14.67 -11.02 -52.77
CA VAL A 189 -13.48 -11.50 -52.04
C VAL A 189 -13.31 -13.02 -52.19
N ARG A 190 -14.39 -13.81 -52.09
CA ARG A 190 -14.34 -15.28 -52.23
C ARG A 190 -13.92 -15.73 -53.63
N ASN A 191 -14.26 -14.94 -54.65
CA ASN A 191 -13.91 -15.22 -56.05
C ASN A 191 -12.61 -14.51 -56.47
N ALA A 192 -11.83 -13.98 -55.52
CA ALA A 192 -10.56 -13.29 -55.78
C ALA A 192 -10.65 -12.13 -56.79
N ILE A 193 -11.81 -11.48 -56.86
CA ILE A 193 -12.05 -10.33 -57.73
C ILE A 193 -11.23 -9.15 -57.19
N MET A 194 -10.42 -8.51 -58.03
CA MET A 194 -9.58 -7.41 -57.57
C MET A 194 -10.25 -6.05 -57.67
N ASP A 195 -11.30 -5.94 -58.49
CA ASP A 195 -12.18 -4.78 -58.48
C ASP A 195 -13.10 -4.83 -57.25
N GLN A 196 -12.63 -4.26 -56.15
CA GLN A 196 -13.27 -4.31 -54.84
C GLN A 196 -14.21 -3.11 -54.61
N GLY A 197 -15.07 -2.80 -55.59
CA GLY A 197 -16.02 -1.69 -55.53
C GLY A 197 -17.00 -1.76 -54.34
N SER A 198 -17.52 -2.95 -54.04
CA SER A 198 -18.42 -3.19 -52.91
C SER A 198 -17.73 -2.95 -51.56
N MET A 199 -16.47 -3.36 -51.43
CA MET A 199 -15.67 -3.18 -50.20
C MET A 199 -15.35 -1.71 -49.95
N TRP A 200 -15.09 -0.97 -51.03
CA TRP A 200 -14.90 0.48 -50.96
C TRP A 200 -16.12 1.18 -50.38
N GLU A 201 -17.31 0.87 -50.88
CA GLU A 201 -18.53 1.49 -50.41
C GLU A 201 -18.84 1.12 -48.94
N LEU A 202 -18.56 -0.13 -48.54
CA LEU A 202 -18.62 -0.52 -47.12
C LEU A 202 -17.68 0.31 -46.26
N ALA A 203 -16.45 0.57 -46.73
CA ALA A 203 -15.50 1.39 -45.99
C ALA A 203 -16.03 2.82 -45.78
N ASN A 204 -16.66 3.42 -46.81
CA ASN A 204 -17.28 4.74 -46.71
C ASN A 204 -18.42 4.76 -45.68
N LEU A 205 -19.32 3.78 -45.75
CA LEU A 205 -20.46 3.69 -44.83
C LEU A 205 -20.01 3.47 -43.38
N LEU A 206 -19.03 2.60 -43.17
CA LEU A 206 -18.47 2.35 -41.83
C LEU A 206 -17.75 3.58 -41.28
N MET A 207 -17.05 4.32 -42.14
CA MET A 207 -16.44 5.60 -41.75
C MET A 207 -17.50 6.60 -41.31
N ALA A 208 -18.60 6.72 -42.07
CA ALA A 208 -19.71 7.61 -41.73
C ALA A 208 -20.41 7.20 -40.41
N GLN A 209 -20.46 5.91 -40.11
CA GLN A 209 -20.99 5.38 -38.84
C GLN A 209 -20.01 5.48 -37.66
N GLY A 210 -18.77 5.89 -37.90
CA GLY A 210 -17.72 6.03 -36.87
C GLY A 210 -16.93 4.75 -36.58
N ASP A 211 -17.10 3.69 -37.38
CA ASP A 211 -16.26 2.48 -37.30
C ASP A 211 -14.98 2.65 -38.14
N ILE A 212 -14.10 3.48 -37.61
CA ILE A 212 -12.88 3.93 -38.28
C ILE A 212 -11.91 2.76 -38.54
N ASP A 213 -11.81 1.81 -37.60
CA ASP A 213 -10.91 0.64 -37.71
C ASP A 213 -11.32 -0.33 -38.82
N ARG A 214 -12.62 -0.65 -38.96
CA ARG A 214 -13.08 -1.48 -40.10
C ARG A 214 -12.98 -0.71 -41.41
N ALA A 215 -13.40 0.56 -41.43
CA ALA A 215 -13.30 1.39 -42.61
C ALA A 215 -11.87 1.45 -43.17
N TYR A 216 -10.88 1.69 -42.30
CA TYR A 216 -9.47 1.70 -42.66
C TYR A 216 -9.02 0.34 -43.24
N ARG A 217 -9.32 -0.76 -42.57
CA ARG A 217 -8.94 -2.10 -43.06
C ARG A 217 -9.55 -2.41 -44.42
N TYR A 218 -10.81 -2.06 -44.63
CA TYR A 218 -11.53 -2.38 -45.87
C TYR A 218 -11.02 -1.55 -47.04
N ILE A 219 -10.78 -0.24 -46.83
CA ILE A 219 -10.22 0.61 -47.88
C ILE A 219 -8.78 0.21 -48.23
N SER A 220 -7.95 -0.13 -47.23
CA SER A 220 -6.57 -0.58 -47.47
C SER A 220 -6.54 -1.90 -48.25
N PHE A 221 -7.46 -2.82 -47.94
CA PHE A 221 -7.60 -4.06 -48.69
C PHE A 221 -7.99 -3.79 -50.16
N ALA A 222 -9.04 -2.98 -50.38
CA ALA A 222 -9.46 -2.60 -51.73
C ALA A 222 -8.34 -1.90 -52.52
N ALA A 223 -7.52 -1.09 -51.85
CA ALA A 223 -6.35 -0.44 -52.45
C ALA A 223 -5.26 -1.39 -52.88
N ASN A 224 -4.98 -2.39 -52.05
CA ASN A 224 -4.02 -3.42 -52.40
C ASN A 224 -4.52 -4.24 -53.61
N CYS A 225 -5.81 -4.58 -53.65
CA CYS A 225 -6.43 -5.27 -54.77
C CYS A 225 -6.33 -4.46 -56.08
N ALA A 226 -6.68 -3.17 -56.07
CA ALA A 226 -6.58 -2.30 -57.24
C ALA A 226 -5.12 -2.19 -57.75
N THR A 227 -4.16 -2.13 -56.83
CA THR A 227 -2.73 -2.13 -57.16
C THR A 227 -2.30 -3.44 -57.82
N ARG A 228 -2.77 -4.58 -57.29
CA ARG A 228 -2.47 -5.91 -57.81
C ARG A 228 -3.11 -6.17 -59.18
N PHE A 229 -4.30 -5.63 -59.42
CA PHE A 229 -4.98 -5.76 -60.70
C PHE A 229 -4.27 -4.99 -61.82
N GLY A 230 -3.63 -3.86 -61.48
CA GLY A 230 -2.84 -3.04 -62.42
C GLY A 230 -3.60 -1.88 -63.06
N THR A 231 -4.70 -1.40 -62.44
CA THR A 231 -5.54 -0.33 -63.01
C THR A 231 -5.04 1.06 -62.65
N ARG A 232 -4.71 1.87 -63.67
CA ARG A 232 -4.37 3.29 -63.49
C ARG A 232 -5.57 4.09 -62.97
N LEU A 233 -6.74 3.84 -63.56
CA LEU A 233 -7.98 4.54 -63.23
C LEU A 233 -8.37 4.37 -61.75
N ARG A 234 -8.47 3.12 -61.27
CA ARG A 234 -8.81 2.85 -59.86
C ARG A 234 -7.77 3.40 -58.90
N SER A 235 -6.48 3.31 -59.24
CA SER A 235 -5.40 3.86 -58.41
C SER A 235 -5.57 5.38 -58.22
N TRP A 236 -5.92 6.09 -59.30
CA TRP A 236 -6.21 7.53 -59.25
C TRP A 236 -7.47 7.85 -58.42
N GLN A 237 -8.57 7.13 -58.64
CA GLN A 237 -9.83 7.31 -57.90
C GLN A 237 -9.69 7.04 -56.40
N LEU A 238 -8.86 6.06 -56.03
CA LEU A 238 -8.75 5.58 -54.67
C LEU A 238 -7.81 6.42 -53.80
N SER A 239 -6.79 7.01 -54.39
CA SER A 239 -5.81 7.86 -53.69
C SER A 239 -6.43 8.90 -52.75
N PRO A 240 -7.40 9.75 -53.17
CA PRO A 240 -8.00 10.74 -52.28
C PRO A 240 -8.80 10.11 -51.13
N ILE A 241 -9.49 8.99 -51.40
CA ILE A 241 -10.35 8.31 -50.41
C ILE A 241 -9.49 7.63 -49.34
N LEU A 242 -8.47 6.89 -49.78
CA LEU A 242 -7.50 6.26 -48.89
C LEU A 242 -6.81 7.31 -48.02
N THR A 243 -6.39 8.43 -48.60
CA THR A 243 -5.77 9.54 -47.86
C THR A 243 -6.71 10.14 -46.82
N ALA A 244 -7.98 10.36 -47.18
CA ALA A 244 -8.97 10.92 -46.26
C ALA A 244 -9.24 9.98 -45.08
N ILE A 245 -9.40 8.68 -45.34
CA ILE A 245 -9.63 7.65 -44.32
C ILE A 245 -8.39 7.47 -43.44
N ASP A 246 -7.19 7.42 -44.02
CA ASP A 246 -5.94 7.33 -43.28
C ASP A 246 -5.75 8.56 -42.37
N THR A 247 -5.99 9.77 -42.89
CA THR A 247 -5.92 11.01 -42.09
C THR A 247 -6.86 10.95 -40.88
N LYS A 248 -8.11 10.51 -41.08
CA LYS A 248 -9.08 10.33 -39.99
C LYS A 248 -8.65 9.27 -38.98
N TYR A 249 -8.11 8.16 -39.46
CA TYR A 249 -7.56 7.10 -38.63
C TYR A 249 -6.40 7.59 -37.75
N GLN A 250 -5.43 8.30 -38.34
CA GLN A 250 -4.30 8.87 -37.61
C GLN A 250 -4.75 9.88 -36.55
N GLN A 251 -5.68 10.79 -36.90
CA GLN A 251 -6.25 11.75 -35.95
C GLN A 251 -6.92 11.07 -34.76
N TYR A 252 -7.76 10.07 -35.02
CA TYR A 252 -8.44 9.31 -33.96
C TYR A 252 -7.43 8.67 -33.00
N HIS A 253 -6.38 8.05 -33.56
CA HIS A 253 -5.38 7.37 -32.77
C HIS A 253 -4.49 8.35 -31.97
N GLU A 254 -4.10 9.48 -32.55
CA GLU A 254 -3.35 10.53 -31.85
C GLU A 254 -4.15 11.17 -30.71
N HIS A 255 -5.45 11.42 -30.90
CA HIS A 255 -6.32 11.88 -29.81
C HIS A 255 -6.41 10.85 -28.67
N SER A 256 -6.52 9.56 -29.00
CA SER A 256 -6.54 8.48 -28.00
C SER A 256 -5.21 8.38 -27.24
N LYS A 257 -4.07 8.49 -27.94
CA LYS A 257 -2.74 8.55 -27.33
C LYS A 257 -2.60 9.77 -26.41
N GLN A 258 -3.02 10.95 -26.85
CA GLN A 258 -2.94 12.17 -26.05
C GLN A 258 -3.76 12.05 -24.76
N ARG A 259 -4.99 11.55 -24.84
CA ARG A 259 -5.83 11.27 -23.66
C ARG A 259 -5.15 10.32 -22.68
N THR A 260 -4.54 9.25 -23.20
CA THR A 260 -3.80 8.28 -22.39
C THR A 260 -2.58 8.92 -21.72
N ARG A 261 -1.81 9.74 -22.44
CA ARG A 261 -0.67 10.49 -21.88
C ARG A 261 -1.11 11.44 -20.76
N VAL A 262 -2.24 12.13 -20.91
CA VAL A 262 -2.81 13.00 -19.87
C VAL A 262 -3.17 12.19 -18.62
N PHE A 263 -3.86 11.06 -18.77
CA PHE A 263 -4.19 10.19 -17.63
C PHE A 263 -2.94 9.66 -16.91
N LEU A 264 -1.90 9.27 -17.66
CA LEU A 264 -0.63 8.86 -17.07
C LEU A 264 0.05 9.99 -16.30
N ALA A 265 0.03 11.22 -16.83
CA ALA A 265 0.58 12.38 -16.13
C ALA A 265 -0.16 12.67 -14.82
N VAL A 266 -1.50 12.61 -14.83
CA VAL A 266 -2.33 12.76 -13.61
C VAL A 266 -2.03 11.65 -12.60
N LEU A 267 -1.95 10.40 -13.05
CA LEU A 267 -1.65 9.26 -12.18
C LEU A 267 -0.26 9.37 -11.55
N ALA A 268 0.74 9.83 -12.32
CA ALA A 268 2.08 10.07 -11.81
C ALA A 268 2.09 11.17 -10.74
N LEU A 269 1.38 12.28 -10.96
CA LEU A 269 1.21 13.35 -9.98
C LEU A 269 0.56 12.87 -8.69
N LEU A 270 -0.53 12.08 -8.79
CA LEU A 270 -1.20 11.49 -7.63
C LEU A 270 -0.28 10.53 -6.86
N SER A 271 0.50 9.73 -7.57
CA SER A 271 1.46 8.78 -6.98
C SER A 271 2.57 9.51 -6.22
N LEU A 272 3.09 10.61 -6.77
CA LEU A 272 4.05 11.48 -6.09
C LEU A 272 3.44 12.12 -4.84
N GLY A 273 2.20 12.61 -4.92
CA GLY A 273 1.47 13.15 -3.77
C GLY A 273 1.30 12.11 -2.66
N LEU A 274 0.91 10.88 -3.01
CA LEU A 274 0.79 9.78 -2.06
C LEU A 274 2.14 9.44 -1.40
N ALA A 275 3.21 9.34 -2.18
CA ALA A 275 4.55 9.07 -1.66
C ALA A 275 5.02 10.17 -0.69
N PHE A 276 4.74 11.44 -1.00
CA PHE A 276 5.02 12.55 -0.12
C PHE A 276 4.22 12.46 1.19
N SER A 277 2.92 12.19 1.14
CA SER A 277 2.10 12.00 2.34
C SER A 277 2.58 10.83 3.21
N LEU A 278 2.98 9.71 2.61
CA LEU A 278 3.54 8.57 3.35
C LEU A 278 4.88 8.92 4.00
N TYR A 279 5.73 9.68 3.31
CA TYR A 279 6.99 10.17 3.86
C TYR A 279 6.76 11.09 5.07
N ASP A 280 5.83 12.04 4.96
CA ASP A 280 5.47 12.93 6.07
C ASP A 280 4.89 12.15 7.25
N MET A 281 4.01 11.17 7.00
CA MET A 281 3.47 10.29 8.03
C MET A 281 4.56 9.49 8.74
N TRP A 282 5.51 8.92 7.99
CA TRP A 282 6.66 8.21 8.57
C TRP A 282 7.53 9.13 9.44
N ARG A 283 7.81 10.34 8.95
CA ARG A 283 8.57 11.35 9.70
C ARG A 283 7.85 11.77 10.98
N GLN A 284 6.53 11.98 10.92
CA GLN A 284 5.70 12.32 12.08
C GLN A 284 5.69 11.19 13.11
N HIS A 285 5.50 9.93 12.68
CA HIS A 285 5.56 8.78 13.58
C HIS A 285 6.92 8.65 14.27
N LYS A 286 8.03 8.89 13.54
CA LYS A 286 9.37 8.86 14.14
C LYS A 286 9.54 9.94 15.22
N LYS A 287 9.08 11.16 14.97
CA LYS A 287 9.07 12.25 15.96
C LYS A 287 8.21 11.91 17.18
N LEU A 288 7.01 11.39 16.94
CA LEU A 288 6.07 11.02 18.00
C LEU A 288 6.64 9.91 18.90
N ARG A 289 7.28 8.89 18.32
CA ARG A 289 7.96 7.82 19.09
C ARG A 289 9.09 8.37 19.95
N ALA A 290 9.90 9.29 19.42
CA ALA A 290 10.96 9.93 20.19
C ALA A 290 10.41 10.75 21.37
N ALA A 291 9.33 11.52 21.15
CA ALA A 291 8.67 12.27 22.20
C ALA A 291 8.06 11.35 23.28
N HIS A 292 7.40 10.26 22.89
CA HIS A 292 6.89 9.26 23.85
C HIS A 292 8.00 8.61 24.66
N ALA A 293 9.14 8.27 24.04
CA ALA A 293 10.28 7.69 24.75
C ALA A 293 10.82 8.66 25.80
N GLN A 294 10.97 9.94 25.47
CA GLN A 294 11.43 10.97 26.40
C GLN A 294 10.44 11.18 27.57
N VAL A 295 9.14 11.23 27.29
CA VAL A 295 8.10 11.34 28.33
C VAL A 295 8.11 10.10 29.21
N HIS A 296 8.30 8.91 28.64
CA HIS A 296 8.38 7.67 29.41
C HIS A 296 9.59 7.67 30.33
N GLU A 297 10.77 8.06 29.83
CA GLU A 297 11.99 8.19 30.62
C GLU A 297 11.81 9.19 31.78
N GLN A 298 11.28 10.38 31.51
CA GLN A 298 11.01 11.38 32.55
C GLN A 298 10.02 10.88 33.60
N ASN A 299 8.95 10.20 33.20
CA ASN A 299 8.01 9.59 34.15
C ASN A 299 8.66 8.50 35.00
N THR A 300 9.54 7.67 34.42
CA THR A 300 10.27 6.65 35.20
C THR A 300 11.25 7.28 36.20
N GLN A 301 11.95 8.34 35.81
CA GLN A 301 12.82 9.10 36.70
C GLN A 301 12.01 9.75 37.83
N LEU A 302 10.90 10.40 37.51
CA LEU A 302 10.01 11.02 38.49
C LEU A 302 9.47 10.01 39.49
N SER A 303 9.02 8.84 39.01
CA SER A 303 8.56 7.73 39.86
C SER A 303 9.67 7.23 40.81
N THR A 304 10.88 7.06 40.28
CA THR A 304 12.05 6.62 41.06
C THR A 304 12.41 7.65 42.14
N LEU A 305 12.48 8.93 41.78
CA LEU A 305 12.74 10.02 42.73
C LEU A 305 11.65 10.09 43.81
N ASN A 306 10.39 9.92 43.43
CA ASN A 306 9.28 9.94 44.39
C ASN A 306 9.37 8.77 45.39
N SER A 307 9.75 7.58 44.93
CA SER A 307 10.01 6.42 45.80
C SER A 307 11.19 6.65 46.74
N GLN A 308 12.28 7.24 46.27
CA GLN A 308 13.43 7.60 47.10
C GLN A 308 13.06 8.64 48.16
N LEU A 309 12.31 9.68 47.78
CA LEU A 309 11.83 10.71 48.70
C LEU A 309 10.94 10.11 49.79
N SER A 310 10.04 9.19 49.43
CA SER A 310 9.20 8.48 50.40
C SER A 310 10.02 7.63 51.38
N THR A 311 11.06 6.95 50.90
CA THR A 311 11.96 6.14 51.74
C THR A 311 12.76 7.02 52.71
N LEU A 312 13.30 8.14 52.22
CA LEU A 312 14.04 9.10 53.05
C LEU A 312 13.14 9.71 54.14
N ASN A 313 11.91 10.11 53.79
CA ASN A 313 10.95 10.62 54.77
C ASN A 313 10.65 9.59 55.87
N TYR A 314 10.50 8.31 55.50
CA TYR A 314 10.29 7.23 56.46
C TYR A 314 11.49 7.06 57.42
N GLN A 315 12.72 7.05 56.88
CA GLN A 315 13.94 6.95 57.69
C GLN A 315 14.10 8.15 58.64
N LEU A 316 13.78 9.36 58.15
CA LEU A 316 13.83 10.57 58.95
C LEU A 316 12.86 10.50 60.15
N SER A 317 11.63 10.02 59.90
CA SER A 317 10.63 9.81 60.96
C SER A 317 11.13 8.85 62.03
N ASN A 318 11.60 7.65 61.63
CA ASN A 318 12.09 6.65 62.58
C ASN A 318 13.26 7.15 63.43
N THR A 319 14.19 7.91 62.81
CA THR A 319 15.34 8.47 63.53
C THR A 319 14.90 9.52 64.55
N ASN A 320 13.90 10.32 64.21
CA ASN A 320 13.34 11.32 65.12
C ASN A 320 12.64 10.66 66.31
N ASP A 321 11.89 9.57 66.09
CA ASP A 321 11.22 8.82 67.16
C ASP A 321 12.24 8.23 68.16
N TYR A 322 13.31 7.62 67.65
CA TYR A 322 14.40 7.09 68.48
C TYR A 322 15.09 8.18 69.32
N LEU A 323 15.38 9.34 68.70
CA LEU A 323 15.96 10.48 69.40
C LEU A 323 15.05 11.02 70.50
N SER A 324 13.75 11.07 70.24
CA SER A 324 12.76 11.50 71.23
C SER A 324 12.71 10.57 72.44
N GLU A 325 12.72 9.26 72.21
CA GLU A 325 12.73 8.25 73.29
C GLU A 325 14.00 8.35 74.14
N ALA A 326 15.18 8.43 73.51
CA ALA A 326 16.45 8.57 74.21
C ALA A 326 16.53 9.86 75.05
N ASN A 327 15.91 10.94 74.61
CA ASN A 327 15.83 12.18 75.39
C ASN A 327 14.91 12.03 76.62
N SER A 328 13.76 11.36 76.48
CA SER A 328 12.84 11.14 77.60
C SER A 328 13.49 10.37 78.76
N VAL A 329 14.28 9.34 78.45
CA VAL A 329 15.02 8.56 79.48
C VAL A 329 16.05 9.42 80.21
N LYS A 330 16.77 10.29 79.48
CA LYS A 330 17.75 11.21 80.08
C LYS A 330 17.08 12.21 81.04
N GLU A 331 15.93 12.75 80.65
CA GLU A 331 15.18 13.70 81.49
C GLU A 331 14.70 13.05 82.80
N GLU A 332 14.20 11.82 82.76
CA GLU A 332 13.77 11.08 83.94
C GLU A 332 14.91 10.88 84.96
N TYR A 333 16.11 10.53 84.47
CA TYR A 333 17.29 10.35 85.32
C TYR A 333 17.75 11.66 85.98
N VAL A 334 17.75 12.76 85.24
CA VAL A 334 18.04 14.09 85.81
C VAL A 334 17.03 14.42 86.92
N GLY A 335 15.75 14.13 86.70
CA GLY A 335 14.71 14.26 87.70
C GLY A 335 14.96 13.41 88.96
N HIS A 336 15.38 12.16 88.80
CA HIS A 336 15.72 11.27 89.91
C HIS A 336 16.91 11.77 90.73
N PHE A 337 17.99 12.18 90.07
CA PHE A 337 19.18 12.73 90.72
C PHE A 337 18.86 13.97 91.56
N MET A 338 18.09 14.92 90.99
CA MET A 338 17.69 16.13 91.71
C MET A 338 16.85 15.82 92.96
N ARG A 339 16.01 14.78 92.89
CA ARG A 339 15.22 14.32 94.05
C ARG A 339 16.11 13.78 95.17
N LEU A 340 17.16 13.03 94.85
CA LEU A 340 18.12 12.53 95.83
C LEU A 340 18.87 13.67 96.52
N CYS A 341 19.34 14.66 95.75
CA CYS A 341 19.97 15.85 96.33
C CYS A 341 19.02 16.56 97.32
N SER A 342 17.74 16.71 96.97
CA SER A 342 16.73 17.30 97.87
C SER A 342 16.57 16.49 99.16
N MET A 343 16.43 15.16 99.05
CA MET A 343 16.27 14.28 100.22
C MET A 343 17.48 14.34 101.17
N TYR A 344 18.70 14.40 100.64
CA TYR A 344 19.90 14.53 101.47
C TYR A 344 19.98 15.90 102.15
N ILE A 345 19.61 16.98 101.46
CA ILE A 345 19.54 18.32 102.06
C ILE A 345 18.57 18.30 103.26
N ASP A 346 17.37 17.72 103.08
CA ASP A 346 16.36 17.62 104.13
C ASP A 346 16.85 16.78 105.33
N LYS A 347 17.52 15.65 105.06
CA LYS A 347 18.14 14.81 106.10
C LYS A 347 19.24 15.54 106.87
N MET A 348 20.14 16.24 106.19
CA MET A 348 21.21 17.01 106.85
C MET A 348 20.63 18.14 107.69
N ASP A 349 19.58 18.81 107.24
CA ASP A 349 18.90 19.84 108.03
C ASP A 349 18.18 19.24 109.26
N ALA A 350 17.55 18.08 109.12
CA ALA A 350 16.95 17.35 110.24
C ALA A 350 18.01 16.94 111.29
N PHE A 351 19.17 16.44 110.85
CA PHE A 351 20.29 16.12 111.73
C PHE A 351 20.81 17.38 112.43
N ARG A 352 21.05 18.47 111.70
CA ARG A 352 21.46 19.77 112.25
C ARG A 352 20.48 20.28 113.32
N LYS A 353 19.17 20.19 113.07
CA LYS A 353 18.11 20.56 114.02
C LYS A 353 18.15 19.68 115.28
N ARG A 354 18.32 18.37 115.12
CA ARG A 354 18.42 17.42 116.23
C ARG A 354 19.64 17.70 117.10
N VAL A 355 20.81 17.90 116.50
CA VAL A 355 22.04 18.28 117.19
C VAL A 355 21.85 19.59 117.97
N ASN A 356 21.34 20.64 117.31
CA ASN A 356 21.08 21.92 117.98
C ASN A 356 20.11 21.79 119.17
N LYS A 357 19.08 20.96 119.06
CA LYS A 357 18.13 20.71 120.15
C LYS A 357 18.80 20.06 121.36
N MET A 358 19.61 19.02 121.14
CA MET A 358 20.31 18.30 122.22
C MET A 358 21.33 19.22 122.92
N VAL A 359 22.07 20.05 122.17
CA VAL A 359 22.97 21.06 122.75
C VAL A 359 22.22 22.06 123.63
N LYS A 360 21.07 22.58 123.16
CA LYS A 360 20.25 23.54 123.90
C LYS A 360 19.68 22.96 125.20
N ASN A 361 19.35 21.67 125.19
CA ASN A 361 18.82 20.95 126.36
C ASN A 361 19.90 20.47 127.34
N HIS A 362 21.19 20.74 127.07
CA HIS A 362 22.33 20.24 127.84
C HIS A 362 22.44 18.70 127.88
N GLU A 363 21.88 18.01 126.87
CA GLU A 363 21.93 16.55 126.67
C GLU A 363 23.28 16.14 126.07
N TYR A 364 24.39 16.52 126.72
CA TYR A 364 25.74 16.36 126.14
C TYR A 364 26.18 14.90 126.03
N GLU A 365 25.80 14.05 126.98
CA GLU A 365 26.14 12.62 126.95
C GLU A 365 25.41 11.91 125.80
N ASP A 366 24.11 12.15 125.64
CA ASP A 366 23.34 11.56 124.54
C ASP A 366 23.79 12.06 123.16
N LEU A 367 24.22 13.33 123.06
CA LEU A 367 24.83 13.86 121.84
C LEU A 367 26.18 13.20 121.54
N TYR A 368 27.00 12.96 122.56
CA TYR A 368 28.25 12.22 122.42
C TYR A 368 27.99 10.78 121.95
N GLN A 369 26.98 10.10 122.50
CA GLN A 369 26.58 8.77 122.03
C GLN A 369 26.04 8.79 120.60
N LEU A 370 25.20 9.76 120.23
CA LEU A 370 24.64 9.89 118.88
C LEU A 370 25.73 10.13 117.82
N THR A 371 26.76 10.92 118.16
CA THR A 371 27.84 11.28 117.23
C THR A 371 29.00 10.29 117.21
N ARG A 372 29.18 9.51 118.28
CA ARG A 372 30.12 8.39 118.34
C ARG A 372 29.56 7.10 117.71
N SER A 373 28.24 6.92 117.74
CA SER A 373 27.60 5.72 117.20
C SER A 373 27.80 5.60 115.69
N GLN A 374 28.16 4.40 115.26
CA GLN A 374 28.35 4.06 113.86
C GLN A 374 27.00 3.75 113.16
N GLU A 375 25.93 3.57 113.94
CA GLU A 375 24.58 3.22 113.49
C GLU A 375 24.00 4.24 112.50
N PHE A 376 24.28 5.53 112.68
CA PHE A 376 23.85 6.58 111.75
C PHE A 376 24.51 6.42 110.37
N ARG A 377 25.81 6.13 110.34
CA ARG A 377 26.55 5.91 109.09
C ARG A 377 26.07 4.64 108.39
N ASP A 378 25.87 3.57 109.14
CA ASP A 378 25.48 2.28 108.56
C ASP A 378 24.06 2.36 107.96
N LYS A 379 23.16 3.14 108.58
CA LYS A 379 21.83 3.43 108.00
C LYS A 379 21.90 4.28 106.73
N GLU A 380 22.73 5.32 106.70
CA GLU A 380 22.92 6.14 105.48
C GLU A 380 23.55 5.35 104.33
N LEU A 381 24.43 4.38 104.65
CA LEU A 381 24.98 3.45 103.67
C LEU A 381 23.93 2.50 103.09
N GLU A 382 23.03 1.99 103.93
CA GLU A 382 21.92 1.16 103.45
C GLU A 382 20.98 1.96 102.54
N ASP A 383 20.62 3.19 102.92
CA ASP A 383 19.78 4.07 102.11
C ASP A 383 20.45 4.41 100.76
N LEU A 384 21.77 4.62 100.75
CA LEU A 384 22.55 4.82 99.53
C LEU A 384 22.44 3.60 98.60
N TYR A 385 22.55 2.39 99.15
CA TYR A 385 22.45 1.17 98.37
C TYR A 385 21.05 0.94 97.79
N VAL A 386 19.99 1.14 98.58
CA VAL A 386 18.61 1.05 98.09
C VAL A 386 18.38 2.06 96.96
N SER A 387 18.87 3.29 97.12
CA SER A 387 18.77 4.31 96.08
C SER A 387 19.55 3.94 94.83
N PHE A 388 20.77 3.41 94.98
CA PHE A 388 21.61 2.99 93.87
C PHE A 388 20.98 1.83 93.09
N ASP A 389 20.53 0.79 93.80
CA ASP A 389 19.93 -0.40 93.21
C ASP A 389 18.68 -0.06 92.41
N SER A 390 17.79 0.76 92.99
CA SER A 390 16.56 1.20 92.32
C SER A 390 16.84 2.08 91.11
N ALA A 391 17.74 3.07 91.22
CA ALA A 391 18.10 3.92 90.09
C ALA A 391 18.73 3.11 88.95
N PHE A 392 19.64 2.19 89.29
CA PHE A 392 20.34 1.38 88.31
C PHE A 392 19.41 0.38 87.60
N LEU A 393 18.53 -0.30 88.32
CA LEU A 393 17.56 -1.23 87.74
C LEU A 393 16.50 -0.52 86.90
N ASN A 394 16.15 0.74 87.19
CA ASN A 394 15.28 1.52 86.32
C ASN A 394 15.96 1.90 84.99
N LEU A 395 17.27 2.23 85.01
CA LEU A 395 18.02 2.48 83.77
C LEU A 395 18.30 1.20 82.98
N PHE A 396 18.53 0.09 83.67
CA PHE A 396 18.89 -1.20 83.08
C PHE A 396 17.97 -2.30 83.60
N PRO A 397 16.67 -2.31 83.19
CA PRO A 397 15.67 -3.22 83.74
C PRO A 397 15.99 -4.70 83.50
N ASN A 398 16.72 -5.00 82.42
CA ASN A 398 17.12 -6.36 82.07
C ASN A 398 18.51 -6.74 82.61
N PHE A 399 19.21 -5.85 83.32
CA PHE A 399 20.61 -6.04 83.70
C PHE A 399 20.86 -7.37 84.40
N VAL A 400 20.03 -7.75 85.36
CA VAL A 400 20.23 -9.00 86.13
C VAL A 400 20.08 -10.23 85.24
N SER A 401 19.13 -10.20 84.30
CA SER A 401 18.93 -11.27 83.33
C SER A 401 20.12 -11.36 82.37
N ASP A 402 20.52 -10.23 81.79
CA ASP A 402 21.63 -10.14 80.84
C ASP A 402 22.96 -10.51 81.50
N PHE A 403 23.17 -10.09 82.75
CA PHE A 403 24.33 -10.44 83.57
C PHE A 403 24.38 -11.94 83.87
N ASN A 404 23.25 -12.53 84.28
CA ASN A 404 23.16 -13.98 84.52
C ASN A 404 23.33 -14.82 83.26
N ALA A 405 23.03 -14.28 82.08
CA ALA A 405 23.31 -14.94 80.80
C ALA A 405 24.82 -15.07 80.52
N LEU A 406 25.65 -14.22 81.13
CA LEU A 406 27.11 -14.28 81.04
C LEU A 406 27.74 -15.27 82.05
N LEU A 407 26.97 -15.83 82.98
CA LEU A 407 27.43 -16.77 84.00
C LEU A 407 27.02 -18.22 83.68
N GLN A 408 27.82 -19.17 84.17
CA GLN A 408 27.46 -20.60 84.14
C GLN A 408 26.17 -20.83 84.95
N PRO A 409 25.29 -21.77 84.54
CA PRO A 409 23.99 -21.99 85.19
C PRO A 409 24.06 -22.16 86.71
N GLU A 410 25.12 -22.82 87.21
CA GLU A 410 25.37 -23.11 88.62
C GLU A 410 25.83 -21.89 89.43
N GLU A 411 26.36 -20.86 88.75
CA GLU A 411 26.95 -19.65 89.33
C GLU A 411 26.04 -18.41 89.18
N ARG A 412 24.83 -18.59 88.61
CA ARG A 412 23.84 -17.51 88.43
C ARG A 412 23.35 -16.98 89.77
N ILE A 413 23.18 -15.66 89.82
CA ILE A 413 22.78 -14.95 91.03
C ILE A 413 21.25 -14.75 91.02
N THR A 414 20.58 -15.23 92.06
CA THR A 414 19.18 -14.92 92.34
C THR A 414 19.08 -13.79 93.37
N LEU A 415 18.22 -12.81 93.10
CA LEU A 415 17.93 -11.75 94.08
C LEU A 415 17.02 -12.29 95.18
N GLU A 416 17.26 -11.86 96.42
CA GLU A 416 16.39 -12.14 97.57
C GLU A 416 15.15 -11.24 97.55
N GLU A 417 15.28 -10.01 97.05
CA GLU A 417 14.22 -9.02 96.86
C GLU A 417 14.30 -8.46 95.43
N LYS A 418 13.15 -8.22 94.78
CA LYS A 418 13.09 -7.88 93.35
C LYS A 418 13.88 -6.63 92.96
N ASP A 419 14.00 -5.66 93.89
CA ASP A 419 14.59 -4.34 93.63
C ASP A 419 15.88 -4.08 94.41
N ARG A 420 16.54 -5.14 94.92
CA ARG A 420 17.74 -5.02 95.76
C ARG A 420 18.87 -5.88 95.23
N LEU A 421 19.94 -5.23 94.79
CA LEU A 421 21.13 -5.90 94.30
C LEU A 421 21.96 -6.40 95.48
N ASN A 422 22.54 -7.58 95.36
CA ASN A 422 23.56 -8.02 96.31
C ASN A 422 24.92 -7.34 96.00
N THR A 423 25.87 -7.46 96.93
CA THR A 423 27.20 -6.85 96.79
C THR A 423 27.90 -7.19 95.49
N SER A 424 27.76 -8.43 95.00
CA SER A 424 28.39 -8.85 93.73
C SER A 424 27.77 -8.09 92.56
N LEU A 425 26.45 -8.02 92.47
CA LEU A 425 25.75 -7.29 91.41
C LEU A 425 26.01 -5.78 91.48
N ARG A 426 26.13 -5.18 92.66
CA ARG A 426 26.49 -3.75 92.80
C ARG A 426 27.87 -3.43 92.23
N ILE A 427 28.87 -4.29 92.48
CA ILE A 427 30.22 -4.14 91.90
C ILE A 427 30.15 -4.11 90.38
N PHE A 428 29.40 -5.03 89.77
CA PHE A 428 29.29 -5.11 88.31
C PHE A 428 28.35 -4.06 87.71
N ALA A 429 27.35 -3.59 88.45
CA ALA A 429 26.53 -2.43 88.10
C ALA A 429 27.39 -1.16 88.04
N LEU A 430 28.30 -0.96 88.99
CA LEU A 430 29.27 0.16 88.95
C LEU A 430 30.21 0.06 87.75
N ILE A 431 30.71 -1.14 87.43
CA ILE A 431 31.51 -1.38 86.22
C ILE A 431 30.70 -1.03 84.97
N ARG A 432 29.42 -1.41 84.92
CA ARG A 432 28.50 -1.07 83.83
C ARG A 432 28.27 0.44 83.67
N LEU A 433 28.27 1.18 84.78
CA LEU A 433 28.22 2.64 84.79
C LEU A 433 29.57 3.30 84.44
N GLY A 434 30.61 2.51 84.17
CA GLY A 434 31.95 3.00 83.82
C GLY A 434 32.86 3.25 85.01
N ILE A 435 32.48 2.82 86.21
CA ILE A 435 33.32 2.85 87.42
C ILE A 435 33.95 1.46 87.59
N ASP A 436 35.12 1.28 86.99
CA ASP A 436 35.83 0.00 86.89
C ASP A 436 37.08 -0.10 87.79
N ASP A 437 37.53 1.03 88.31
CA ASP A 437 38.61 1.13 89.28
C ASP A 437 38.18 0.49 90.62
N SER A 438 38.89 -0.56 91.03
CA SER A 438 38.58 -1.30 92.27
C SER A 438 38.68 -0.45 93.53
N SER A 439 39.48 0.63 93.53
CA SER A 439 39.58 1.55 94.66
C SER A 439 38.31 2.40 94.75
N LYS A 440 37.83 2.93 93.62
CA LYS A 440 36.57 3.70 93.58
C LYS A 440 35.35 2.86 93.95
N ILE A 441 35.30 1.60 93.48
CA ILE A 441 34.23 0.66 93.86
C ILE A 441 34.31 0.35 95.37
N ALA A 442 35.51 0.16 95.91
CA ALA A 442 35.73 -0.09 97.33
C ALA A 442 35.28 1.11 98.18
N ASP A 443 35.61 2.32 97.75
CA ASP A 443 35.18 3.56 98.40
C ASP A 443 33.65 3.71 98.38
N PHE A 444 33.00 3.45 97.24
CA PHE A 444 31.54 3.54 97.13
C PHE A 444 30.82 2.50 98.00
N LEU A 445 31.30 1.26 97.99
CA LEU A 445 30.69 0.15 98.74
C LEU A 445 31.23 0.00 100.17
N ASN A 446 32.08 0.94 100.64
CA ASN A 446 32.74 0.90 101.95
C ASN A 446 33.36 -0.47 102.31
N TYR A 447 34.00 -1.10 101.33
CA TYR A 447 34.76 -2.35 101.50
C TYR A 447 36.26 -2.08 101.37
N SER A 448 37.09 -3.03 101.79
CA SER A 448 38.51 -2.97 101.46
C SER A 448 38.71 -3.26 99.96
N VAL A 449 39.73 -2.65 99.36
CA VAL A 449 40.11 -2.90 97.96
C VAL A 449 40.32 -4.41 97.70
N ASN A 450 40.92 -5.12 98.67
CA ASN A 450 41.11 -6.58 98.61
C ASN A 450 39.79 -7.35 98.59
N THR A 451 38.79 -6.90 99.34
CA THR A 451 37.45 -7.48 99.34
C THR A 451 36.79 -7.36 97.97
N ILE A 452 36.92 -6.19 97.31
CA ILE A 452 36.41 -5.99 95.95
C ILE A 452 37.13 -6.89 94.94
N TYR A 453 38.46 -7.00 95.02
CA TYR A 453 39.23 -7.92 94.17
C TYR A 453 38.74 -9.36 94.32
N ASN A 454 38.49 -9.82 95.55
CA ASN A 454 38.00 -11.17 95.80
C ASN A 454 36.60 -11.40 95.22
N TYR A 455 35.68 -10.45 95.38
CA TYR A 455 34.35 -10.55 94.76
C TYR A 455 34.42 -10.59 93.24
N ARG A 456 35.22 -9.71 92.62
CA ARG A 456 35.42 -9.69 91.15
C ARG A 456 36.00 -11.00 90.66
N ALA A 457 37.07 -11.49 91.28
CA ALA A 457 37.72 -12.74 90.91
C ALA A 457 36.78 -13.95 91.05
N ARG A 458 36.00 -14.01 92.15
CA ARG A 458 35.03 -15.07 92.38
C ARG A 458 33.99 -15.15 91.26
N ILE A 459 33.37 -14.02 90.93
CA ILE A 459 32.33 -13.97 89.89
C ILE A 459 32.92 -14.23 88.49
N LYS A 460 34.11 -13.68 88.18
CA LYS A 460 34.82 -13.97 86.92
C LYS A 460 35.11 -15.46 86.74
N ASN A 461 35.41 -16.18 87.82
CA ASN A 461 35.68 -17.61 87.72
C ASN A 461 34.46 -18.44 87.30
N GLY A 462 33.25 -17.95 87.61
CA GLY A 462 31.96 -18.53 87.21
C GLY A 462 31.42 -18.02 85.86
N ALA A 463 32.20 -17.24 85.10
CA ALA A 463 31.81 -16.77 83.77
C ALA A 463 31.64 -17.95 82.78
N LEU A 464 30.64 -17.86 81.90
CA LEU A 464 30.37 -18.84 80.85
C LEU A 464 31.41 -18.81 79.72
N GLY A 465 32.03 -17.63 79.48
CA GLY A 465 32.98 -17.38 78.40
C GLY A 465 34.39 -16.97 78.87
N ASP A 466 35.09 -16.20 78.04
CA ASP A 466 36.44 -15.72 78.33
C ASP A 466 36.46 -14.77 79.55
N ARG A 467 37.18 -15.18 80.60
CA ARG A 467 37.28 -14.49 81.88
C ARG A 467 37.85 -13.07 81.75
N GLU A 468 38.76 -12.86 80.80
CA GLU A 468 39.39 -11.57 80.57
C GLU A 468 38.42 -10.57 79.92
N LYS A 469 37.44 -11.07 79.15
CA LYS A 469 36.43 -10.24 78.46
C LYS A 469 35.14 -10.04 79.25
N PHE A 470 34.94 -10.79 80.33
CA PHE A 470 33.71 -10.77 81.10
C PHE A 470 33.28 -9.35 81.52
N GLU A 471 34.21 -8.55 82.07
CA GLU A 471 33.88 -7.18 82.50
C GLU A 471 33.59 -6.22 81.35
N GLN A 472 34.18 -6.46 80.17
CA GLN A 472 33.84 -5.71 78.98
C GLN A 472 32.41 -6.06 78.52
N GLN A 473 32.07 -7.35 78.49
CA GLN A 473 30.72 -7.79 78.14
C GLN A 473 29.67 -7.24 79.11
N VAL A 474 30.00 -7.18 80.41
CA VAL A 474 29.14 -6.55 81.42
C VAL A 474 28.92 -5.06 81.12
N ARG A 475 29.90 -4.32 80.60
CA ARG A 475 29.72 -2.90 80.21
C ARG A 475 28.79 -2.72 79.02
N GLU A 476 28.75 -3.70 78.13
CA GLU A 476 27.97 -3.65 76.90
C GLU A 476 26.49 -4.01 77.11
N ILE A 477 26.13 -4.56 78.28
CA ILE A 477 24.74 -4.90 78.64
C ILE A 477 23.81 -3.71 78.45
N GLY A 478 22.76 -3.84 77.64
CA GLY A 478 21.79 -2.75 77.42
C GLY A 478 22.35 -1.53 76.68
N MET A 479 23.51 -1.61 76.03
CA MET A 479 23.85 -0.66 74.97
C MET A 479 23.14 -1.06 73.66
N PRO A 480 22.55 -0.12 72.91
CA PRO A 480 22.04 -0.41 71.58
C PRO A 480 23.22 -0.80 70.68
N THR A 481 23.15 -2.01 70.09
CA THR A 481 24.11 -2.49 69.08
C THR A 481 24.01 -1.72 67.78
#